data_AF-A0A437RQS7-F1
#
_entry.id   AF-A0A437RQS7-F1
#
_cell.length_a   1.000
_cell.length_b   1.000
_cell.length_c   1.000
_cell.angle_alpha   90.00
_cell.angle_beta   90.00
_cell.angle_gamma   90.00
#
_symmetry.space_group_name_H-M   'P 1'
#
loop_
_entity.id
_entity.type
_entity.pdbx_description
1 polymer ?
#
loop_
_entity_poly.entity_id
_entity_poly.type
_entity_poly.pdbx_seq_one_letter_code
_entity_poly.pdbx_strand_id
1 'polypeptide(L)'
;MGFGALSVKGRALRHLAQREHSRAELERKLGRFVQDTEDVTAAAQIAAALDELAAKGLLSEVRTAESVLQGQGRRHGVRRLKQILQHKGLAPALVASTLQQARATEYERALEVWRRRFGEPPADATERAKQMRFLAGRGFEGDVIQRVVRGGGDETEG
;
A
#
# COMPACT_ATOMS: atom_id res chain seq x y z
N MET A 1 -2.56 19.41 -34.40
CA MET A 1 -3.00 20.30 -33.30
C MET A 1 -2.40 19.78 -32.01
N GLY A 2 -1.30 20.37 -31.55
CA GLY A 2 -0.66 19.96 -30.30
C GLY A 2 -1.47 20.50 -29.13
N PHE A 3 -2.12 19.64 -28.35
CA PHE A 3 -2.60 20.03 -27.03
C PHE A 3 -1.40 20.59 -26.26
N GLY A 4 -1.45 21.87 -25.89
CA GLY A 4 -0.37 22.54 -25.17
C GLY A 4 0.11 21.68 -24.01
N ALA A 5 1.42 21.65 -23.79
CA ALA A 5 2.01 20.86 -22.71
C ALA A 5 1.28 21.17 -21.41
N LEU A 6 0.68 20.15 -20.79
CA LEU A 6 -0.05 20.31 -19.53
C LEU A 6 0.84 21.01 -18.49
N SER A 7 0.26 21.97 -17.76
CA SER A 7 0.93 22.58 -16.61
C SER A 7 1.29 21.52 -15.56
N VAL A 8 2.23 21.84 -14.65
CA VAL A 8 2.64 20.94 -13.55
C VAL A 8 1.41 20.41 -12.80
N LYS A 9 0.49 21.31 -12.46
CA LYS A 9 -0.79 21.00 -11.82
C LYS A 9 -1.70 20.16 -12.71
N GLY A 10 -1.82 20.48 -14.00
CA GLY A 10 -2.62 19.69 -14.94
C GLY A 10 -2.13 18.24 -15.06
N ARG A 11 -0.81 18.04 -15.06
CA ARG A 11 -0.18 16.71 -15.04
C ARG A 11 -0.46 15.98 -13.73
N ALA A 12 -0.34 16.67 -12.60
CA ALA A 12 -0.63 16.10 -11.28
C ALA A 12 -2.10 15.68 -11.17
N LEU A 13 -3.03 16.52 -11.60
CA LEU A 13 -4.47 16.23 -11.64
C LEU A 13 -4.78 15.01 -12.51
N ARG A 14 -4.12 14.86 -13.67
CA ARG A 14 -4.28 13.68 -14.52
C ARG A 14 -3.88 12.39 -13.81
N HIS A 15 -2.86 12.41 -12.96
CA HIS A 15 -2.49 11.27 -12.14
C HIS A 15 -3.50 11.00 -11.03
N LEU A 16 -3.91 12.04 -10.31
CA LEU A 16 -4.86 11.94 -9.20
C LEU A 16 -6.26 11.47 -9.67
N ALA A 17 -6.67 11.84 -10.89
CA ALA A 17 -7.93 11.40 -11.47
C ALA A 17 -8.00 9.87 -11.73
N GLN A 18 -6.85 9.19 -11.79
CA GLN A 18 -6.82 7.74 -12.05
C GLN A 18 -6.84 6.91 -10.76
N ARG A 19 -6.17 7.40 -9.71
CA ARG A 19 -6.07 6.75 -8.39
C ARG A 19 -5.38 7.68 -7.40
N GLU A 20 -5.46 7.32 -6.12
CA GLU A 20 -4.67 7.92 -5.05
C GLU A 20 -3.16 7.77 -5.32
N HIS A 21 -2.43 8.87 -5.11
CA HIS A 21 -0.98 8.94 -5.24
C HIS A 21 -0.41 9.66 -4.03
N SER A 22 0.75 9.19 -3.53
CA SER A 22 1.49 9.95 -2.54
C SER A 22 2.16 11.17 -3.17
N ARG A 23 2.54 12.13 -2.32
CA ARG A 23 3.35 13.27 -2.74
C ARG A 23 4.64 12.83 -3.43
N ALA A 24 5.39 11.93 -2.81
CA ALA A 24 6.65 11.42 -3.34
C ALA A 24 6.48 10.69 -4.68
N GLU A 25 5.37 10.00 -4.92
CA GLU A 25 5.07 9.41 -6.23
C GLU A 25 4.85 10.49 -7.30
N LEU A 26 4.13 11.56 -6.97
CA LEU A 26 3.90 12.68 -7.89
C LEU A 26 5.18 13.46 -8.17
N GLU A 27 6.00 13.74 -7.16
CA GLU A 27 7.29 14.42 -7.34
C GLU A 27 8.19 13.66 -8.33
N ARG A 28 8.35 12.35 -8.15
CA ARG A 28 9.13 11.50 -9.08
C ARG A 28 8.57 11.47 -10.49
N LYS A 29 7.24 11.48 -10.64
CA LYS A 29 6.58 11.44 -11.96
C LYS A 29 6.68 12.78 -12.68
N LEU A 30 6.45 13.87 -11.97
CA LEU A 30 6.45 15.23 -12.51
C LEU A 30 7.87 15.71 -12.84
N GLY A 31 8.87 15.32 -12.04
CA GLY A 31 10.27 15.70 -12.26
C GLY A 31 10.84 15.31 -13.63
N ARG A 32 10.20 14.37 -14.34
CA ARG A 32 10.58 14.00 -15.72
C ARG A 32 10.16 15.03 -16.78
N PHE A 33 9.31 15.97 -16.42
CA PHE A 33 8.65 16.86 -17.37
C PHE A 33 8.72 18.36 -17.00
N VAL A 34 9.25 18.69 -15.82
CA VAL A 34 9.37 20.07 -15.33
C VAL A 34 10.84 20.43 -15.32
N GLN A 35 11.17 21.60 -15.85
CA GLN A 35 12.52 22.14 -15.90
C GLN A 35 12.59 23.38 -15.01
N ASP A 36 13.82 23.73 -14.63
CA ASP A 36 14.08 24.98 -13.95
C ASP A 36 13.68 26.16 -14.85
N THR A 37 13.20 27.21 -14.22
CA THR A 37 13.01 28.53 -14.83
C THR A 37 14.09 29.48 -14.29
N GLU A 38 14.20 30.68 -14.84
CA GLU A 38 15.16 31.67 -14.37
C GLU A 38 15.00 31.98 -12.87
N ASP A 39 13.76 31.98 -12.37
CA ASP A 39 13.45 32.36 -10.98
C ASP A 39 13.19 31.18 -10.04
N VAL A 40 12.78 30.02 -10.56
CA VAL A 40 12.26 28.90 -9.74
C VAL A 40 12.72 27.55 -10.25
N THR A 41 13.27 26.74 -9.35
CA THR A 41 13.64 25.35 -9.64
C THR A 41 12.43 24.48 -9.95
N ALA A 42 12.61 23.43 -10.76
CA ALA A 42 11.59 22.45 -11.07
C ALA A 42 11.00 21.83 -9.79
N ALA A 43 11.85 21.57 -8.80
CA ALA A 43 11.44 21.03 -7.51
C ALA A 43 10.49 21.98 -6.76
N ALA A 44 10.81 23.28 -6.71
CA ALA A 44 9.95 24.28 -6.08
C ALA A 44 8.62 24.47 -6.83
N GLN A 45 8.64 24.46 -8.17
CA GLN A 45 7.42 24.50 -8.98
C GLN A 45 6.51 23.28 -8.72
N ILE A 46 7.09 22.09 -8.61
CA ILE A 46 6.36 20.86 -8.27
C ILE A 46 5.80 20.95 -6.85
N ALA A 47 6.63 21.34 -5.88
CA ALA A 47 6.21 21.45 -4.49
C ALA A 47 5.00 22.39 -4.34
N ALA A 48 5.07 23.59 -4.92
CA ALA A 48 3.99 24.57 -4.88
C ALA A 48 2.69 24.03 -5.50
N ALA A 49 2.77 23.34 -6.65
CA ALA A 49 1.60 22.74 -7.28
C ALA A 49 0.99 21.63 -6.42
N LEU A 50 1.82 20.79 -5.78
CA LEU A 50 1.34 19.71 -4.90
C LEU A 50 0.78 20.26 -3.58
N ASP A 51 1.33 21.33 -3.04
CA ASP A 51 0.80 22.03 -1.86
C ASP A 51 -0.58 22.61 -2.14
N GLU A 52 -0.78 23.24 -3.30
CA GLU A 52 -2.09 23.74 -3.69
C GLU A 52 -3.13 22.61 -3.83
N LEU A 53 -2.72 21.47 -4.39
CA LEU A 53 -3.59 20.29 -4.52
C LEU A 53 -3.90 19.64 -3.17
N ALA A 54 -2.93 19.62 -2.25
CA ALA A 54 -3.14 19.13 -0.88
C ALA A 54 -4.08 20.06 -0.09
N ALA A 55 -3.90 21.38 -0.20
CA ALA A 55 -4.76 22.37 0.43
C ALA A 55 -6.21 22.27 -0.07
N LYS A 56 -6.41 21.89 -1.33
CA LYS A 56 -7.73 21.61 -1.93
C LYS A 56 -8.27 20.22 -1.61
N GLY A 57 -7.57 19.42 -0.81
CA GLY A 57 -7.94 18.06 -0.45
C GLY A 57 -7.85 17.07 -1.61
N LEU A 58 -7.27 17.44 -2.75
CA LEU A 58 -7.14 16.59 -3.94
C LEU A 58 -5.96 15.62 -3.82
N LEU A 59 -4.91 16.00 -3.09
CA LEU A 59 -3.80 15.13 -2.70
C LEU A 59 -3.93 14.80 -1.20
N SER A 60 -3.97 13.53 -0.84
CA SER A 60 -4.03 13.11 0.57
C SER A 60 -3.18 11.86 0.81
N GLU A 61 -2.20 11.99 1.71
CA GLU A 61 -1.38 10.86 2.14
C GLU A 61 -2.21 9.83 2.93
N VAL A 62 -3.17 10.30 3.73
CA VAL A 62 -4.09 9.45 4.49
C VAL A 62 -4.92 8.57 3.56
N ARG A 63 -5.57 9.17 2.54
CA ARG A 63 -6.33 8.39 1.54
C ARG A 63 -5.44 7.45 0.75
N THR A 64 -4.19 7.84 0.48
CA THR A 64 -3.21 6.97 -0.16
C THR A 64 -2.90 5.74 0.72
N ALA A 65 -2.69 5.93 2.02
CA ALA A 65 -2.41 4.84 2.96
C ALA A 65 -3.63 3.90 3.11
N GLU A 66 -4.83 4.46 3.23
CA GLU A 66 -6.08 3.71 3.30
C GLU A 66 -6.32 2.89 2.03
N SER A 67 -6.11 3.48 0.85
CA SER A 67 -6.22 2.79 -0.43
C SER A 67 -5.27 1.60 -0.51
N VAL A 68 -4.04 1.73 0.00
CA VAL A 68 -3.09 0.61 0.10
C VAL A 68 -3.61 -0.48 1.03
N LEU A 69 -4.09 -0.13 2.22
CA LEU A 69 -4.63 -1.09 3.17
C LEU A 69 -5.82 -1.85 2.57
N GLN A 70 -6.77 -1.14 1.97
CA GLN A 70 -7.97 -1.74 1.37
C GLN A 70 -7.67 -2.60 0.14
N GLY A 71 -6.75 -2.14 -0.73
CA GLY A 71 -6.42 -2.84 -1.96
C GLY A 71 -5.43 -3.99 -1.78
N GLN A 72 -4.34 -3.74 -1.04
CA GLN A 72 -3.24 -4.70 -0.87
C GLN A 72 -3.38 -5.54 0.40
N GLY A 73 -4.04 -5.03 1.45
CA GLY A 73 -4.18 -5.76 2.72
C GLY A 73 -4.93 -7.08 2.59
N ARG A 74 -5.86 -7.18 1.63
CA ARG A 74 -6.57 -8.43 1.29
C ARG A 74 -5.65 -9.56 0.81
N ARG A 75 -4.44 -9.24 0.35
CA ARG A 75 -3.50 -10.22 -0.26
C ARG A 75 -2.20 -10.36 0.52
N HIS A 76 -1.92 -9.40 1.39
CA HIS A 76 -0.62 -9.17 1.98
C HIS A 76 -0.72 -8.85 3.46
N GLY A 77 0.21 -9.43 4.22
CA GLY A 77 0.37 -9.13 5.63
C GLY A 77 1.12 -7.83 5.88
N VAL A 78 1.23 -7.50 7.16
CA VAL A 78 1.77 -6.23 7.68
C VAL A 78 3.20 -5.97 7.22
N ARG A 79 4.04 -7.01 7.10
CA ARG A 79 5.44 -6.85 6.66
C ARG A 79 5.52 -6.35 5.22
N ARG A 80 4.66 -6.88 4.34
CA ARG A 80 4.62 -6.47 2.93
C ARG A 80 3.93 -5.11 2.78
N LEU A 81 2.87 -4.84 3.54
CA LEU A 81 2.24 -3.53 3.57
C LEU A 81 3.21 -2.44 4.02
N LYS A 82 4.04 -2.69 5.03
CA LYS A 82 5.08 -1.75 5.49
C LYS A 82 6.00 -1.34 4.34
N GLN A 83 6.51 -2.32 3.58
CA GLN A 83 7.38 -2.05 2.43
C GLN A 83 6.66 -1.20 1.37
N ILE A 84 5.39 -1.51 1.07
CA ILE A 84 4.60 -0.77 0.07
C ILE A 84 4.38 0.68 0.51
N LEU A 85 3.97 0.89 1.77
CA LEU A 85 3.74 2.22 2.33
C LEU A 85 5.03 3.06 2.39
N GLN A 86 6.16 2.44 2.77
CA GLN A 86 7.46 3.09 2.76
C GLN A 86 7.94 3.42 1.34
N HIS A 87 7.72 2.55 0.36
CA HIS A 87 8.06 2.81 -1.04
C HIS A 87 7.23 3.97 -1.64
N LYS A 88 6.01 4.15 -1.13
CA LYS A 88 5.20 5.34 -1.43
C LYS A 88 5.74 6.60 -0.78
N GLY A 89 6.72 6.53 0.12
CA GLY A 89 7.33 7.70 0.75
C GLY A 89 6.43 8.38 1.77
N LEU A 90 5.48 7.66 2.36
CA LEU A 90 4.58 8.20 3.38
C LEU A 90 5.31 8.46 4.69
N ALA A 91 4.87 9.47 5.43
CA ALA A 91 5.45 9.83 6.73
C ALA A 91 5.47 8.64 7.71
N PRO A 92 6.56 8.45 8.50
CA PRO A 92 6.70 7.30 9.40
C PRO A 92 5.53 7.11 10.38
N ALA A 93 4.98 8.22 10.91
CA ALA A 93 3.83 8.19 11.81
C ALA A 93 2.56 7.65 11.12
N LEU A 94 2.29 8.09 9.89
CA LEU A 94 1.17 7.59 9.09
C LEU A 94 1.35 6.10 8.80
N VAL A 95 2.55 5.69 8.36
CA VAL A 95 2.87 4.27 8.16
C VAL A 95 2.61 3.46 9.43
N ALA A 96 3.09 3.91 10.59
CA ALA A 96 2.88 3.23 11.85
C ALA A 96 1.38 3.05 12.19
N SER A 97 0.59 4.12 12.06
CA SER A 97 -0.86 4.09 12.32
C SER A 97 -1.60 3.14 11.36
N THR A 98 -1.30 3.16 10.07
CA THR A 98 -1.91 2.26 9.08
C THR A 98 -1.53 0.81 9.34
N LEU A 99 -0.28 0.54 9.74
CA LEU A 99 0.14 -0.81 10.10
C LEU A 99 -0.52 -1.31 11.39
N GLN A 100 -0.82 -0.42 12.34
CA GLN A 100 -1.59 -0.78 13.53
C GLN A 100 -3.01 -1.21 13.14
N GLN A 101 -3.69 -0.47 12.27
CA GLN A 101 -4.98 -0.86 11.71
C GLN A 101 -4.88 -2.20 10.95
N ALA A 102 -3.81 -2.39 10.17
CA ALA A 102 -3.58 -3.62 9.45
C ALA A 102 -3.35 -4.83 10.37
N ARG A 103 -2.72 -4.66 11.54
CA ARG A 103 -2.54 -5.74 12.53
C ARG A 103 -3.86 -6.18 13.14
N ALA A 104 -4.76 -5.23 13.41
CA ALA A 104 -6.06 -5.52 14.05
C ALA A 104 -6.89 -6.56 13.28
N THR A 105 -6.77 -6.61 11.96
CA THR A 105 -7.49 -7.57 11.10
C THR A 105 -6.54 -8.55 10.38
N GLU A 106 -5.28 -8.67 10.79
CA GLU A 106 -4.28 -9.45 10.05
C GLU A 106 -4.60 -10.95 10.04
N TYR A 107 -5.10 -11.49 11.17
CA TYR A 107 -5.51 -12.88 11.27
C TYR A 107 -6.61 -13.25 10.28
N GLU A 108 -7.69 -12.47 10.24
CA GLU A 108 -8.83 -12.69 9.35
C GLU A 108 -8.41 -12.67 7.87
N ARG A 109 -7.58 -11.68 7.49
CA ARG A 109 -7.06 -11.59 6.11
C ARG A 109 -6.12 -12.75 5.77
N ALA A 110 -5.29 -13.18 6.73
CA ALA A 110 -4.41 -14.33 6.54
C ALA A 110 -5.21 -15.64 6.36
N LEU A 111 -6.24 -15.82 7.18
CA LEU A 111 -7.16 -16.97 7.11
C LEU A 111 -7.88 -17.01 5.76
N GLU A 112 -8.40 -15.88 5.28
CA GLU A 112 -9.04 -15.80 3.96
C GLU A 112 -8.07 -16.17 2.83
N VAL A 113 -6.84 -15.64 2.86
CA VAL A 113 -5.79 -15.96 1.87
C VAL A 113 -5.41 -17.45 1.93
N TRP A 114 -5.32 -18.02 3.13
CA TRP A 114 -5.04 -19.43 3.36
C TRP A 114 -6.18 -20.33 2.86
N ARG A 115 -7.43 -20.03 3.22
CA ARG A 115 -8.63 -20.79 2.80
C ARG A 115 -8.74 -20.88 1.28
N ARG A 116 -8.53 -19.76 0.59
CA ARG A 116 -8.55 -19.71 -0.89
C ARG A 116 -7.46 -20.55 -1.55
N ARG A 117 -6.36 -20.86 -0.85
CA ARG A 117 -5.21 -21.58 -1.42
C ARG A 117 -5.15 -23.04 -0.99
N PHE A 118 -5.45 -23.33 0.27
CA PHE A 118 -5.29 -24.64 0.88
C PHE A 118 -6.61 -25.19 1.39
N GLY A 119 -7.40 -24.39 2.12
CA GLY A 119 -8.72 -24.78 2.61
C GLY A 119 -8.72 -25.79 3.77
N GLU A 120 -7.65 -26.56 3.92
CA GLU A 120 -7.56 -27.65 4.90
C GLU A 120 -6.24 -27.57 5.70
N PRO A 121 -6.26 -28.01 6.97
CA PRO A 121 -5.06 -28.08 7.81
C PRO A 121 -4.01 -29.02 7.18
N PRO A 122 -2.72 -28.81 7.48
CA PRO A 122 -1.65 -29.64 6.91
C PRO A 122 -1.71 -31.07 7.46
N ALA A 123 -1.66 -32.06 6.56
CA ALA A 123 -1.65 -33.48 6.93
C ALA A 123 -0.33 -33.95 7.57
N ASP A 124 0.79 -33.28 7.25
CA ASP A 124 2.12 -33.63 7.74
C ASP A 124 3.02 -32.39 7.93
N ALA A 125 4.25 -32.63 8.40
CA ALA A 125 5.24 -31.58 8.61
C ALA A 125 5.66 -30.86 7.32
N THR A 126 5.64 -31.56 6.19
CA THR A 126 6.01 -31.03 4.87
C THR A 126 4.95 -30.05 4.35
N GLU A 127 3.68 -30.45 4.39
CA GLU A 127 2.53 -29.60 4.07
C GLU A 127 2.47 -28.41 5.03
N ARG A 128 2.72 -28.62 6.34
CA ARG A 128 2.77 -27.52 7.30
C ARG A 128 3.82 -26.48 6.90
N ALA A 129 5.04 -26.92 6.57
CA ALA A 129 6.10 -26.01 6.14
C ALA A 129 5.74 -25.28 4.84
N LYS A 130 5.08 -25.94 3.88
CA LYS A 130 4.59 -25.35 2.63
C LYS A 130 3.53 -24.27 2.88
N GLN A 131 2.52 -24.55 3.71
CA GLN A 131 1.47 -23.58 4.04
C GLN A 131 2.04 -22.36 4.77
N MET A 132 2.94 -22.58 5.74
CA MET A 132 3.61 -21.49 6.46
C MET A 132 4.47 -20.62 5.51
N ARG A 133 5.26 -21.23 4.62
CA ARG A 133 6.07 -20.49 3.64
C ARG A 133 5.23 -19.65 2.70
N PHE A 134 4.07 -20.15 2.27
CA PHE A 134 3.14 -19.40 1.41
C PHE A 134 2.68 -18.10 2.09
N LEU A 135 2.23 -18.17 3.34
CA LEU A 135 1.78 -16.99 4.08
C LEU A 135 2.95 -16.06 4.44
N ALA A 136 4.11 -16.61 4.81
CA ALA A 136 5.33 -15.83 5.05
C ALA A 136 5.76 -15.06 3.79
N GLY A 137 5.70 -15.68 2.61
CA GLY A 137 5.97 -15.05 1.32
C GLY A 137 4.98 -13.94 0.96
N ARG A 138 3.79 -13.90 1.59
CA ARG A 138 2.82 -12.80 1.49
C ARG A 138 2.99 -11.74 2.58
N GLY A 139 3.95 -11.93 3.49
CA GLY A 139 4.35 -10.94 4.49
C GLY A 139 3.48 -10.92 5.75
N PHE A 140 2.75 -12.00 6.05
CA PHE A 140 2.03 -12.14 7.32
C PHE A 140 2.99 -12.33 8.50
N GLU A 141 2.62 -11.85 9.69
CA GLU A 141 3.41 -12.03 10.91
C GLU A 141 3.43 -13.50 11.37
N GLY A 142 4.52 -13.91 12.03
CA GLY A 142 4.82 -15.33 12.27
C GLY A 142 3.85 -16.02 13.23
N ASP A 143 3.41 -15.29 14.25
CA ASP A 143 2.36 -15.68 15.19
C ASP A 143 1.00 -15.87 14.49
N VAL A 144 0.62 -14.94 13.61
CA VAL A 144 -0.59 -15.05 12.78
C VAL A 144 -0.53 -16.29 11.89
N ILE A 145 0.62 -16.52 11.23
CA ILE A 145 0.84 -17.71 10.39
C ILE A 145 0.67 -18.99 11.20
N GLN A 146 1.26 -19.06 12.39
CA GLN A 146 1.14 -20.23 13.25
C GLN A 146 -0.31 -20.47 13.67
N ARG A 147 -1.04 -19.40 14.02
CA ARG A 147 -2.46 -19.50 14.41
C ARG A 147 -3.35 -19.96 13.27
N VAL A 148 -3.16 -19.45 12.05
CA VAL A 148 -3.94 -19.86 10.87
C VAL A 148 -3.68 -21.32 10.49
N VAL A 149 -2.41 -21.72 10.42
CA VAL A 149 -2.05 -23.09 10.00
C VAL A 149 -2.40 -24.13 11.07
N ARG A 150 -2.45 -23.76 12.35
CA ARG A 150 -2.94 -24.63 13.43
C ARG A 150 -4.46 -24.67 13.50
N GLY A 151 -5.13 -23.51 13.48
CA GLY A 151 -6.57 -23.37 13.70
C GLY A 151 -7.43 -23.58 12.45
N GLY A 152 -6.85 -23.69 11.26
CA GLY A 152 -7.58 -23.98 10.03
C GLY A 152 -8.31 -25.33 10.01
N GLY A 153 -8.08 -26.20 10.99
CA GLY A 153 -8.81 -27.46 11.21
C GLY A 153 -9.91 -27.41 12.28
N ASP A 154 -10.01 -26.34 13.08
CA ASP A 154 -10.83 -26.32 14.31
C ASP A 154 -12.03 -25.34 14.25
N GLU A 155 -12.43 -24.85 13.07
CA GLU A 155 -13.69 -24.10 12.90
C GLU A 155 -14.85 -24.96 12.37
N THR A 156 -14.89 -26.22 12.81
CA THR A 156 -16.13 -27.02 12.90
C THR A 156 -16.32 -27.41 14.36
N GLU A 157 -16.81 -26.48 15.18
CA GLU A 157 -17.67 -26.69 16.36
C GLU A 157 -17.76 -25.38 17.16
N GLY A 158 -18.97 -24.81 17.23
CA GLY A 158 -19.29 -23.57 17.94
C GLY A 158 -20.52 -22.90 17.38
#